data_AF-A0A0A9D988-F1
#
_entry.id   AF-A0A0A9D988-F1
#
_cell.length_a   1.000
_cell.length_b   1.000
_cell.length_c   1.000
_cell.angle_alpha   90.00
_cell.angle_beta   90.00
_cell.angle_gamma   90.00
#
_symmetry.space_group_name_H-M   'P 1'
#
loop_
_entity.id
_entity.type
_entity.pdbx_description
1 polymer ?
#
loop_
_entity_poly.entity_id
_entity_poly.type
_entity_poly.pdbx_seq_one_letter_code
_entity_poly.pdbx_strand_id
1 'polypeptide(L)'
;MFGADLTSSLEKSEIHVFCDKAFSRLKGSDRNLPQVVGIQSLLRRGIGVHHAGLLPIVKEVVEMLFCCGVIKVLFSTETFAMGVNAPARTVVFDSLRKFDGKEHRKLLPGEYIQMAGRAGRGFDNIGTVIIMCRDEIPEESDLKILIVGKPTRLQSQFRLTYTMILHLLCVEELKVEDMLKRSFAEFHAQKNLPEKEKLLMQMLCQPTKTIE
;
A
#
# COMPACT_ATOMS: atom_id res chain seq x y z
N MET A 1 14.97 23.33 -23.47
CA MET A 1 13.97 22.31 -23.08
C MET A 1 12.86 23.01 -22.32
N PHE A 2 11.68 23.15 -22.92
CA PHE A 2 10.51 23.72 -22.24
C PHE A 2 10.03 22.73 -21.18
N GLY A 3 10.37 22.97 -19.92
CA GLY A 3 9.79 22.22 -18.81
C GLY A 3 8.33 22.64 -18.62
N ALA A 4 7.40 21.68 -18.55
CA ALA A 4 6.01 21.97 -18.24
C ALA A 4 5.89 22.66 -16.86
N ASP A 5 5.08 23.72 -16.78
CA ASP A 5 4.76 24.44 -15.55
C ASP A 5 3.24 24.42 -15.38
N LEU A 6 2.78 23.77 -14.31
CA LEU A 6 1.37 23.48 -14.07
C LEU A 6 0.76 24.37 -12.98
N THR A 7 1.48 25.43 -12.59
CA THR A 7 1.09 26.28 -11.46
C THR A 7 0.99 27.75 -11.86
N SER A 8 -0.05 28.39 -11.34
CA SER A 8 -0.24 29.84 -11.39
C SER A 8 0.76 30.57 -10.50
N SER A 9 0.90 31.88 -10.70
CA SER A 9 1.76 32.72 -9.85
C SER A 9 1.33 32.70 -8.38
N LEU A 10 0.02 32.57 -8.10
CA LEU A 10 -0.52 32.46 -6.76
C LEU A 10 -0.11 31.13 -6.10
N GLU A 11 -0.36 30.01 -6.78
CA GLU A 11 0.02 28.67 -6.29
C GLU A 11 1.53 28.57 -6.05
N LYS A 12 2.36 29.19 -6.91
CA LYS A 12 3.82 29.25 -6.70
C LYS A 12 4.20 29.97 -5.42
N SER A 13 3.52 31.07 -5.10
CA SER A 13 3.76 31.82 -3.86
C SER A 13 3.33 30.99 -2.65
N GLU A 14 2.17 30.33 -2.72
CA GLU A 14 1.68 29.44 -1.65
C GLU A 14 2.65 28.28 -1.39
N ILE A 15 3.09 27.60 -2.45
CA ILE A 15 4.05 26.50 -2.38
C ILE A 15 5.38 26.99 -1.78
N HIS A 16 5.85 28.17 -2.18
CA HIS A 16 7.09 28.73 -1.66
C HIS A 16 7.01 29.02 -0.16
N VAL A 17 5.96 29.73 0.28
CA VAL A 17 5.74 30.04 1.71
C VAL A 17 5.59 28.77 2.53
N PHE A 18 4.87 27.78 2.02
CA PHE A 18 4.69 26.50 2.70
C PHE A 18 6.02 25.73 2.83
N CYS A 19 6.77 25.62 1.73
CA CYS A 19 8.08 24.97 1.72
C CYS A 19 9.06 25.66 2.69
N ASP A 20 9.14 26.99 2.65
CA ASP A 20 10.03 27.76 3.51
C ASP A 20 9.68 27.56 4.99
N LYS A 21 8.40 27.58 5.33
CA LYS A 21 7.93 27.30 6.68
C LYS A 21 8.27 25.88 7.11
N ALA A 22 8.00 24.88 6.27
CA ALA A 22 8.26 23.48 6.61
C ALA A 22 9.77 23.20 6.78
N PHE A 23 10.60 23.65 5.82
CA PHE A 23 12.04 23.42 5.84
C PHE A 23 12.81 24.36 6.75
N SER A 24 12.20 25.43 7.28
CA SER A 24 12.80 26.23 8.35
C SER A 24 13.12 25.41 9.60
N ARG A 25 12.44 24.27 9.80
CA ARG A 25 12.71 23.34 10.91
C ARG A 25 14.03 22.58 10.74
N LEU A 26 14.56 22.49 9.52
CA LEU A 26 15.85 21.86 9.23
C LEU A 26 17.00 22.81 9.63
N LYS A 27 18.08 22.24 10.16
CA LYS A 27 19.25 23.00 10.64
C LYS A 27 20.25 23.24 9.52
N GLY A 28 20.77 24.47 9.42
CA GLY A 28 21.96 24.81 8.64
C GLY A 28 22.00 24.20 7.23
N SER A 29 22.97 23.30 7.01
CA SER A 29 23.25 22.63 5.74
C SER A 29 22.13 21.71 5.24
N ASP A 30 21.27 21.21 6.13
CA ASP A 30 20.22 20.24 5.76
C ASP A 30 19.19 20.85 4.80
N ARG A 31 18.99 22.17 4.88
CA ARG A 31 18.11 22.93 3.96
C ARG A 31 18.64 22.94 2.53
N ASN A 32 19.96 22.84 2.38
CA ASN A 32 20.65 22.92 1.09
C ASN A 32 20.96 21.52 0.52
N LEU A 33 20.39 20.45 1.10
CA LEU A 33 20.55 19.11 0.56
C LEU A 33 20.01 19.05 -0.88
N PRO A 34 20.69 18.37 -1.81
CA PRO A 34 20.26 18.27 -3.20
C PRO A 34 18.83 17.76 -3.36
N GLN A 35 18.40 16.82 -2.50
CA GLN A 35 17.03 16.29 -2.51
C GLN A 35 16.01 17.38 -2.15
N VAL A 36 16.28 18.21 -1.15
CA VAL A 36 15.36 19.28 -0.71
C VAL A 36 15.22 20.34 -1.80
N VAL A 37 16.35 20.84 -2.30
CA VAL A 37 16.39 21.86 -3.36
C VAL A 37 15.74 21.34 -4.66
N GLY A 38 16.05 20.10 -5.05
CA GLY A 38 15.49 19.47 -6.23
C GLY A 38 13.96 19.30 -6.15
N ILE A 39 13.46 18.81 -5.01
CA ILE A 39 12.02 18.66 -4.79
C ILE A 39 11.31 20.01 -4.73
N GLN A 40 11.86 21.01 -4.05
CA GLN A 40 11.29 22.37 -4.06
C GLN A 40 11.12 22.92 -5.48
N SER A 41 12.11 22.70 -6.35
CA SER A 41 12.03 23.12 -7.76
C SER A 41 10.94 22.40 -8.54
N LEU A 42 10.65 21.13 -8.25
CA LEU A 42 9.57 20.38 -8.89
C LEU A 42 8.20 20.79 -8.35
N LEU A 43 8.07 20.94 -7.03
CA LEU A 43 6.84 21.36 -6.38
C LEU A 43 6.40 22.73 -6.88
N ARG A 44 7.33 23.68 -7.05
CA ARG A 44 7.04 25.01 -7.61
C ARG A 44 6.46 24.96 -9.04
N ARG A 45 6.60 23.84 -9.77
CA ARG A 45 6.00 23.62 -11.10
C ARG A 45 4.72 22.79 -11.05
N GLY A 46 4.25 22.43 -9.85
CA GLY A 46 3.08 21.58 -9.64
C GLY A 46 3.35 20.08 -9.82
N ILE A 47 4.62 19.67 -9.76
CA ILE A 47 5.05 18.28 -9.95
C ILE A 47 5.63 17.74 -8.64
N GLY A 48 5.07 16.63 -8.15
CA GLY A 48 5.53 15.94 -6.95
C GLY A 48 6.15 14.58 -7.26
N VAL A 49 7.03 14.13 -6.38
CA VAL A 49 7.56 12.76 -6.34
C VAL A 49 7.38 12.22 -4.93
N HIS A 50 6.95 10.96 -4.79
CA HIS A 50 6.75 10.30 -3.51
C HIS A 50 7.24 8.85 -3.52
N HIS A 51 8.26 8.55 -2.72
CA HIS A 51 8.76 7.18 -2.55
C HIS A 51 9.49 7.03 -1.20
N ALA A 52 9.75 5.78 -0.80
CA ALA A 52 10.37 5.46 0.49
C ALA A 52 11.72 6.16 0.72
N GLY A 53 12.52 6.35 -0.33
CA GLY A 53 13.83 7.02 -0.29
C GLY A 53 13.82 8.55 -0.08
N LEU A 54 12.66 9.20 0.04
CA LEU A 54 12.58 10.61 0.43
C LEU A 54 12.72 10.77 1.94
N LEU A 55 13.37 11.87 2.37
CA LEU A 55 13.40 12.27 3.77
C LEU A 55 11.97 12.38 4.34
N PRO A 56 11.71 11.96 5.59
CA PRO A 56 10.38 12.00 6.19
C PRO A 56 9.67 13.35 6.06
N ILE A 57 10.38 14.44 6.37
CA ILE A 57 9.84 15.81 6.24
C ILE A 57 9.50 16.18 4.79
N VAL A 58 10.27 15.69 3.81
CA VAL A 58 10.01 15.94 2.39
C VAL A 58 8.76 15.18 1.96
N LYS A 59 8.59 13.92 2.39
CA LYS A 59 7.38 13.13 2.12
C LYS A 59 6.13 13.83 2.64
N GLU A 60 6.15 14.26 3.90
CA GLU A 60 5.04 14.99 4.52
C GLU A 60 4.68 16.27 3.74
N VAL A 61 5.69 17.05 3.33
CA VAL A 61 5.47 18.27 2.53
C VAL A 61 4.81 17.95 1.19
N VAL A 62 5.28 16.93 0.46
CA VAL A 62 4.67 16.52 -0.82
C VAL A 62 3.24 16.04 -0.62
N GLU A 63 2.99 15.22 0.41
CA GLU A 63 1.65 14.72 0.74
C GLU A 63 0.68 15.87 1.05
N MET A 64 1.10 16.83 1.89
CA MET A 64 0.27 17.98 2.26
C MET A 64 -0.05 18.86 1.05
N LEU A 65 0.96 19.21 0.24
CA LEU A 65 0.76 20.05 -0.95
C LEU A 65 -0.11 19.35 -2.01
N PHE A 66 -0.01 18.02 -2.12
CA PHE A 66 -0.89 17.24 -2.99
C PHE A 66 -2.34 17.25 -2.49
N CYS A 67 -2.55 17.03 -1.19
CA CYS A 67 -3.88 17.11 -0.58
C CYS A 67 -4.51 18.52 -0.66
N CYS A 68 -3.68 19.58 -0.67
CA CYS A 68 -4.13 20.95 -0.90
C CYS A 68 -4.50 21.25 -2.36
N GLY A 69 -4.22 20.33 -3.31
CA GLY A 69 -4.59 20.48 -4.72
C GLY A 69 -3.68 21.39 -5.54
N VAL A 70 -2.57 21.88 -4.99
CA VAL A 70 -1.60 22.72 -5.72
C VAL A 70 -0.63 21.89 -6.57
N ILE A 71 -0.39 20.62 -6.19
CA ILE A 71 0.37 19.66 -7.00
C ILE A 71 -0.58 18.95 -7.95
N LYS A 72 -0.38 19.18 -9.26
CA LYS A 72 -1.27 18.66 -10.32
C LYS A 72 -0.88 17.26 -10.79
N VAL A 73 0.42 16.93 -10.71
CA VAL A 73 0.96 15.63 -11.11
C VAL A 73 1.85 15.09 -9.99
N LEU A 74 1.57 13.88 -9.53
CA LEU A 74 2.36 13.19 -8.51
C LEU A 74 2.84 11.84 -9.07
N PHE A 75 4.15 11.66 -9.10
CA PHE A 75 4.75 10.34 -9.34
C PHE A 75 4.96 9.65 -8.00
N SER A 76 4.36 8.49 -7.79
CA SER A 76 4.45 7.80 -6.50
C SER A 76 4.67 6.30 -6.61
N THR A 77 5.33 5.73 -5.60
CA THR A 77 5.37 4.28 -5.39
C THR A 77 4.12 3.80 -4.65
N GLU A 78 3.88 2.49 -4.68
CA GLU A 78 2.71 1.82 -4.06
C GLU A 78 2.40 2.29 -2.63
N THR A 79 3.42 2.56 -1.82
CA THR A 79 3.29 3.00 -0.43
C THR A 79 2.38 4.22 -0.23
N PHE A 80 2.32 5.13 -1.22
CA PHE A 80 1.44 6.29 -1.14
C PHE A 80 -0.04 5.89 -1.07
N ALA A 81 -0.43 4.86 -1.83
CA ALA A 81 -1.79 4.36 -1.85
C ALA A 81 -2.19 3.65 -0.55
N MET A 82 -1.24 3.26 0.30
CA MET A 82 -1.50 2.55 1.55
C MET A 82 -1.65 3.47 2.79
N GLY A 83 -1.20 4.73 2.73
CA GLY A 83 -0.98 5.53 3.96
C GLY A 83 -1.71 6.87 4.09
N VAL A 84 -2.21 7.46 3.01
CA VAL A 84 -2.67 8.86 3.03
C VAL A 84 -4.08 8.99 2.46
N ASN A 85 -4.95 9.85 3.02
CA ASN A 85 -6.23 10.18 2.41
C ASN A 85 -6.07 11.25 1.32
N ALA A 86 -5.33 10.91 0.26
CA ALA A 86 -5.03 11.80 -0.86
C ALA A 86 -5.87 11.39 -2.08
N PRO A 87 -7.05 12.00 -2.30
CA PRO A 87 -7.86 11.74 -3.50
C PRO A 87 -7.19 12.33 -4.75
N ALA A 88 -7.29 11.63 -5.87
CA ALA A 88 -6.89 12.13 -7.18
C ALA A 88 -8.05 11.99 -8.17
N ARG A 89 -8.14 12.85 -9.18
CA ARG A 89 -9.14 12.65 -10.27
C ARG A 89 -8.79 11.45 -11.15
N THR A 90 -7.49 11.32 -11.45
CA THR A 90 -6.97 10.33 -12.39
C THR A 90 -5.80 9.58 -11.76
N VAL A 91 -5.82 8.25 -11.87
CA VAL A 91 -4.67 7.39 -11.52
C VAL A 91 -4.13 6.79 -12.81
N VAL A 92 -2.81 6.87 -12.99
CA VAL A 92 -2.12 6.31 -14.16
C VAL A 92 -1.15 5.25 -13.68
N PHE A 93 -1.28 4.03 -14.22
CA PHE A 93 -0.35 2.94 -14.00
C PHE A 93 0.69 2.95 -15.11
N ASP A 94 1.96 3.21 -14.75
CA ASP A 94 3.10 3.12 -15.68
C ASP A 94 3.41 1.66 -16.05
N SER A 95 3.25 0.74 -15.09
CA SER A 95 3.45 -0.70 -15.27
C SER A 95 2.49 -1.50 -14.37
N LEU A 96 2.10 -2.69 -14.83
CA LEU A 96 1.31 -3.66 -14.07
C LEU A 96 2.18 -4.74 -13.38
N ARG A 97 3.51 -4.58 -13.44
CA ARG A 97 4.47 -5.48 -12.80
C ARG A 97 5.27 -4.72 -11.75
N LYS A 98 5.60 -5.39 -10.65
CA LYS A 98 6.45 -4.86 -9.59
C LYS A 98 7.43 -5.91 -9.07
N PHE A 99 8.51 -5.45 -8.46
CA PHE A 99 9.40 -6.29 -7.68
C PHE A 99 8.90 -6.35 -6.23
N ASP A 100 8.70 -7.55 -5.69
CA ASP A 100 8.22 -7.73 -4.31
C ASP A 100 9.33 -8.07 -3.31
N GLY A 101 10.59 -7.90 -3.72
CA GLY A 101 11.76 -8.31 -2.95
C GLY A 101 12.31 -9.69 -3.35
N LYS A 102 11.54 -10.49 -4.09
CA LYS A 102 11.95 -11.82 -4.57
C LYS A 102 11.89 -11.93 -6.07
N GLU A 103 10.78 -11.54 -6.68
CA GLU A 103 10.56 -11.69 -8.12
C GLU A 103 9.84 -10.49 -8.72
N HIS A 104 9.97 -10.34 -10.04
CA HIS A 104 9.17 -9.40 -10.81
C HIS A 104 7.86 -10.08 -11.21
N ARG A 105 6.80 -9.79 -10.45
CA ARG A 105 5.46 -10.36 -10.65
C ARG A 105 4.44 -9.31 -11.06
N LYS A 106 3.30 -9.77 -11.56
CA LYS A 106 2.12 -8.92 -11.79
C LYS A 106 1.57 -8.41 -10.45
N LEU A 107 0.92 -7.26 -10.49
CA LEU A 107 0.14 -6.74 -9.38
C LEU A 107 -0.97 -7.73 -9.00
N LEU A 108 -1.24 -7.84 -7.70
CA LEU A 108 -2.40 -8.59 -7.21
C LEU A 108 -3.66 -7.73 -7.35
N PRO A 109 -4.85 -8.34 -7.48
CA PRO A 109 -6.10 -7.60 -7.59
C PRO A 109 -6.32 -6.62 -6.43
N GLY A 110 -5.96 -7.02 -5.21
CA GLY A 110 -6.04 -6.13 -4.04
C GLY A 110 -5.13 -4.91 -4.11
N GLU A 111 -3.91 -5.08 -4.63
CA GLU A 111 -2.92 -3.99 -4.82
C GLU A 111 -3.43 -3.00 -5.88
N TYR A 112 -3.95 -3.53 -7.00
CA TYR A 112 -4.56 -2.72 -8.04
C TYR A 112 -5.77 -1.94 -7.53
N ILE A 113 -6.74 -2.60 -6.88
CA ILE A 113 -7.95 -1.95 -6.35
C ILE A 113 -7.59 -0.86 -5.34
N GLN A 114 -6.58 -1.08 -4.49
CA GLN A 114 -6.12 -0.09 -3.52
C GLN A 114 -5.54 1.16 -4.19
N MET A 115 -4.72 0.99 -5.22
CA MET A 115 -4.13 2.10 -5.97
C MET A 115 -5.15 2.80 -6.86
N ALA A 116 -5.89 2.04 -7.68
CA ALA A 116 -6.91 2.54 -8.60
C ALA A 116 -8.04 3.25 -7.85
N GLY A 117 -8.42 2.74 -6.68
CA GLY A 117 -9.45 3.33 -5.83
C GLY A 117 -9.10 4.70 -5.25
N ARG A 118 -7.92 5.26 -5.53
CA ARG A 118 -7.57 6.67 -5.25
C ARG A 118 -8.17 7.64 -6.28
N ALA A 119 -8.52 7.14 -7.47
CA ALA A 119 -9.22 7.92 -8.48
C ALA A 119 -10.66 8.24 -8.04
N GLY A 120 -11.11 9.48 -8.24
CA GLY A 120 -12.51 9.90 -8.06
C GLY A 120 -13.00 9.97 -6.61
N ARG A 121 -12.11 10.05 -5.62
CA ARG A 121 -12.54 10.16 -4.21
C ARG A 121 -12.95 11.61 -3.88
N GLY A 122 -14.17 11.79 -3.37
CA GLY A 122 -14.62 12.97 -2.62
C GLY A 122 -15.04 14.21 -3.44
N PHE A 123 -14.45 14.46 -4.61
CA PHE A 123 -14.72 15.68 -5.39
C PHE A 123 -15.30 15.44 -6.79
N ASP A 124 -14.93 14.33 -7.44
CA ASP A 124 -15.38 14.00 -8.79
C ASP A 124 -16.42 12.87 -8.76
N ASN A 125 -17.46 12.98 -9.60
CA ASN A 125 -18.47 11.93 -9.74
C ASN A 125 -17.92 10.64 -10.39
N ILE A 126 -16.81 10.75 -11.13
CA ILE A 126 -16.19 9.67 -11.89
C ILE A 126 -14.68 9.74 -11.70
N GLY A 127 -14.08 8.64 -11.26
CA GLY A 127 -12.62 8.47 -11.24
C GLY A 127 -12.11 7.87 -12.54
N THR A 128 -11.04 8.41 -13.10
CA THR A 128 -10.40 7.86 -14.31
C THR A 128 -9.17 7.04 -13.93
N VAL A 129 -9.06 5.83 -14.48
CA VAL A 129 -7.88 4.97 -14.32
C VAL A 129 -7.33 4.66 -15.71
N ILE A 130 -6.03 4.91 -15.90
CA ILE A 130 -5.33 4.71 -17.17
C ILE A 130 -4.21 3.70 -16.95
N ILE A 131 -4.08 2.72 -17.84
CA ILE A 131 -2.98 1.75 -17.84
C ILE A 131 -2.12 2.05 -19.06
N MET A 132 -0.85 2.39 -18.84
CA MET A 132 0.11 2.60 -19.90
C MET A 132 0.59 1.25 -20.45
N CYS A 133 0.51 1.08 -21.77
CA CYS A 133 1.06 -0.09 -22.46
C CYS A 133 2.25 0.39 -23.31
N ARG A 134 3.48 0.25 -22.80
CA ARG A 134 4.69 0.69 -23.51
C ARG A 134 5.27 -0.40 -24.41
N ASP A 135 5.54 -1.57 -23.85
CA ASP A 135 6.30 -2.63 -24.54
C ASP A 135 5.41 -3.77 -25.01
N GLU A 136 4.57 -4.30 -24.11
CA GLU A 136 3.66 -5.42 -24.38
C GLU A 136 2.23 -5.03 -24.04
N ILE A 137 1.30 -5.40 -24.92
CA ILE A 137 -0.14 -5.27 -24.66
C ILE A 137 -0.53 -6.44 -23.74
N PRO A 138 -1.04 -6.19 -22.53
CA PRO A 138 -1.47 -7.25 -21.63
C PRO A 138 -2.61 -8.07 -22.26
N GLU A 139 -2.62 -9.38 -22.04
CA GLU A 139 -3.75 -10.21 -22.44
C GLU A 139 -5.03 -9.81 -21.69
N GLU A 140 -6.18 -9.97 -22.36
CA GLU A 140 -7.48 -9.65 -21.76
C GLU A 140 -7.77 -10.50 -20.51
N SER A 141 -7.32 -11.76 -20.52
CA SER A 141 -7.43 -12.70 -19.39
C SER A 141 -6.76 -12.15 -18.12
N ASP A 142 -5.54 -11.66 -18.26
CA ASP A 142 -4.75 -11.07 -17.19
C ASP A 142 -5.39 -9.79 -16.64
N LEU A 143 -5.86 -8.92 -17.54
CA LEU A 143 -6.54 -7.68 -17.14
C LEU A 143 -7.84 -7.95 -16.40
N LYS A 144 -8.63 -8.96 -16.84
CA LYS A 144 -9.85 -9.38 -16.12
C LYS A 144 -9.53 -9.87 -14.71
N ILE A 145 -8.50 -10.70 -14.56
CA ILE A 145 -8.07 -11.18 -13.25
C ILE A 145 -7.60 -10.01 -12.39
N LEU A 146 -6.85 -9.06 -12.93
CA LEU A 146 -6.34 -7.92 -12.18
C LEU A 146 -7.47 -6.97 -11.71
N ILE A 147 -8.39 -6.62 -12.62
CA ILE A 147 -9.41 -5.58 -12.40
C ILE A 147 -10.61 -6.13 -11.63
N VAL A 148 -11.07 -7.34 -11.99
CA VAL A 148 -12.30 -7.96 -11.45
C VAL A 148 -12.00 -9.09 -10.48
N GLY A 149 -10.73 -9.46 -10.32
CA GLY A 149 -10.32 -10.55 -9.43
C GLY A 149 -10.69 -10.32 -7.97
N LYS A 150 -10.80 -11.41 -7.24
CA LYS A 150 -11.07 -11.35 -5.80
C LYS A 150 -9.84 -10.78 -5.08
N PRO A 151 -10.03 -9.80 -4.16
CA PRO A 151 -8.96 -9.34 -3.31
C PRO A 151 -8.33 -10.50 -2.52
N THR A 152 -7.02 -10.39 -2.26
CA THR A 152 -6.27 -11.37 -1.49
C THR A 152 -6.91 -11.55 -0.11
N ARG A 153 -7.11 -12.80 0.31
CA ARG A 153 -7.61 -13.09 1.65
C ARG A 153 -6.59 -12.67 2.70
N LEU A 154 -7.07 -12.08 3.79
CA LEU A 154 -6.22 -11.79 4.94
C LEU A 154 -5.65 -13.11 5.48
N GLN A 155 -4.33 -13.20 5.57
CA GLN A 155 -3.62 -14.34 6.13
C GLN A 155 -2.92 -13.93 7.42
N SER A 156 -2.88 -14.84 8.39
CA SER A 156 -2.12 -14.61 9.62
C SER A 156 -0.64 -14.46 9.32
N GLN A 157 -0.04 -13.36 9.80
CA GLN A 157 1.41 -13.17 9.84
C GLN A 157 1.98 -13.46 11.23
N PHE A 158 1.17 -14.07 12.11
CA PHE A 158 1.59 -14.41 13.46
C PHE A 158 2.78 -15.37 13.41
N ARG A 159 3.85 -15.02 14.11
CA ARG A 159 5.07 -15.81 14.26
C ARG A 159 5.55 -15.72 15.70
N LEU A 160 6.00 -16.85 16.24
CA LEU A 160 6.67 -16.89 17.53
C LEU A 160 8.06 -16.25 17.41
N THR A 161 8.34 -15.27 18.27
CA THR A 161 9.66 -14.65 18.41
C THR A 161 10.19 -14.87 19.82
N TYR A 162 11.50 -14.96 19.98
CA TYR A 162 12.12 -15.18 21.30
C TYR A 162 11.72 -14.09 22.31
N THR A 163 11.68 -12.82 21.89
CA THR A 163 11.25 -11.70 22.74
C THR A 163 9.83 -11.89 23.26
N MET A 164 8.91 -12.37 22.41
CA MET A 164 7.54 -12.62 22.82
C MET A 164 7.46 -13.77 23.83
N ILE A 165 8.23 -14.84 23.63
CA ILE A 165 8.30 -15.97 24.58
C ILE A 165 8.82 -15.49 25.93
N LEU A 166 9.91 -14.71 25.94
CA LEU A 166 10.49 -14.16 27.17
C LEU A 166 9.50 -13.25 27.90
N HIS A 167 8.80 -12.36 27.18
CA HIS A 167 7.76 -11.52 27.79
C HIS A 167 6.62 -12.33 28.41
N LEU A 168 6.17 -13.40 27.74
CA LEU A 168 5.09 -14.26 28.26
C LEU A 168 5.54 -15.04 29.50
N LEU A 169 6.78 -15.52 29.52
CA LEU A 169 7.35 -16.20 30.69
C LEU A 169 7.48 -15.26 31.91
N CYS A 170 7.75 -13.97 31.69
CA CYS A 170 7.88 -12.99 32.77
C CYS A 170 6.53 -12.57 33.39
N VAL A 171 5.42 -12.67 32.66
CA VAL A 171 4.10 -12.19 33.11
C VAL A 171 3.33 -13.25 33.91
N GLU A 172 3.76 -14.52 33.88
CA GLU A 172 3.21 -15.72 34.58
C GLU A 172 1.70 -16.04 34.40
N GLU A 173 0.86 -15.06 34.03
CA GLU A 173 -0.60 -15.18 33.89
C GLU A 173 -1.04 -15.78 32.55
N LEU A 174 -0.17 -15.75 31.51
CA LEU A 174 -0.50 -16.16 30.15
C LEU A 174 0.54 -17.15 29.61
N LYS A 175 0.11 -18.40 29.42
CA LYS A 175 0.93 -19.41 28.77
C LYS A 175 1.01 -19.17 27.27
N VAL A 176 2.15 -19.55 26.68
CA VAL A 176 2.39 -19.41 25.23
C VAL A 176 1.36 -20.21 24.44
N GLU A 177 0.97 -21.39 24.94
CA GLU A 177 -0.04 -22.26 24.36
C GLU A 177 -1.40 -21.59 24.28
N ASP A 178 -1.78 -20.80 25.28
CA ASP A 178 -3.07 -20.10 25.29
C ASP A 178 -3.10 -18.97 24.27
N MET A 179 -1.98 -18.27 24.09
CA MET A 179 -1.84 -17.27 23.05
C MET A 179 -1.87 -17.90 21.65
N LEU A 180 -1.21 -19.05 21.46
CA LEU A 180 -1.22 -19.81 20.21
C LEU A 180 -2.64 -20.23 19.82
N LYS A 181 -3.40 -20.80 20.76
CA LYS A 181 -4.79 -21.20 20.55
C LYS A 181 -5.69 -20.03 20.16
N ARG A 182 -5.43 -18.82 20.65
CA ARG A 182 -6.22 -17.62 20.33
C ARG A 182 -5.71 -16.89 19.08
N SER A 183 -4.63 -17.34 18.47
CA SER A 183 -4.04 -16.67 17.30
C SER A 183 -4.94 -16.78 16.06
N PHE A 184 -4.87 -15.78 15.17
CA PHE A 184 -5.60 -15.81 13.90
C PHE A 184 -5.15 -16.95 12.97
N ALA A 185 -3.94 -17.50 13.19
CA ALA A 185 -3.47 -18.68 12.45
C ALA A 185 -4.34 -19.91 12.76
N GLU A 186 -4.71 -20.09 14.03
CA GLU A 186 -5.48 -21.24 14.51
C GLU A 186 -7.00 -21.06 14.29
N PHE A 187 -7.45 -19.83 14.06
CA PHE A 187 -8.87 -19.49 13.87
C PHE A 187 -9.57 -20.34 12.80
N HIS A 188 -8.94 -20.53 11.64
CA HIS A 188 -9.52 -21.34 10.57
C HIS A 188 -9.55 -22.83 10.90
N ALA A 189 -8.54 -23.35 11.59
CA ALA A 189 -8.49 -24.74 12.03
C ALA A 189 -9.59 -25.03 13.07
N GLN A 190 -9.75 -24.13 14.05
CA GLN A 190 -10.81 -24.21 15.06
C GLN A 190 -12.20 -24.06 14.47
N LYS A 191 -12.41 -23.12 13.54
CA LYS A 191 -13.71 -22.91 12.88
C LYS A 191 -14.18 -24.17 12.15
N ASN A 192 -13.27 -24.90 11.51
CA ASN A 192 -13.60 -26.10 10.75
C ASN A 192 -13.58 -27.39 11.61
N LEU A 193 -13.18 -27.30 12.88
CA LEU A 193 -13.08 -28.44 13.79
C LEU A 193 -14.43 -29.20 13.95
N PRO A 194 -15.59 -28.55 14.13
CA PRO A 194 -16.86 -29.26 14.32
C PRO A 194 -17.28 -30.07 13.08
N GLU A 195 -16.96 -29.57 11.87
CA GLU A 195 -17.22 -30.28 10.62
C GLU A 195 -16.32 -31.50 10.48
N LYS A 196 -15.03 -31.34 10.82
CA LYS A 196 -14.07 -32.46 10.83
C LYS A 196 -14.44 -33.53 11.85
N GLU A 197 -14.89 -33.15 13.04
CA GLU A 197 -15.35 -34.08 14.08
C GLU A 197 -16.58 -34.88 13.61
N LYS A 198 -17.55 -34.21 12.95
CA LYS A 198 -18.70 -34.90 12.35
C LYS A 198 -18.27 -35.89 11.27
N LEU A 199 -17.34 -35.51 10.40
CA LEU A 199 -16.83 -36.38 9.35
C LEU A 199 -16.08 -37.59 9.94
N LEU A 200 -15.26 -37.37 10.97
CA LEU A 200 -14.56 -38.44 11.68
C LEU A 200 -15.55 -39.43 12.30
N MET A 201 -16.58 -38.94 12.99
CA MET A 201 -17.63 -39.78 13.56
C MET A 201 -18.37 -40.58 12.48
N GLN A 202 -18.67 -39.97 11.33
CA GLN A 202 -19.27 -40.68 10.20
C GLN A 202 -18.37 -41.80 9.66
N MET A 203 -17.06 -41.56 9.56
CA MET A 203 -16.08 -42.56 9.11
C MET A 203 -15.92 -43.70 10.12
N LEU A 204 -15.90 -43.41 11.42
CA LEU A 204 -15.81 -44.42 12.48
C LEU A 204 -17.08 -45.28 12.58
N CYS A 205 -18.24 -44.72 12.23
CA CYS A 205 -19.50 -45.45 12.18
C CYS A 205 -19.68 -46.31 10.91
N GLN A 206 -18.79 -46.20 9.91
CA GLN A 206 -18.84 -47.09 8.74
C GLN A 206 -18.28 -48.46 9.11
N PRO A 207 -18.97 -49.57 8.78
CA PRO A 207 -18.44 -50.90 9.02
C PRO A 207 -17.16 -51.09 8.22
N THR A 208 -16.08 -51.49 8.90
CA THR A 208 -14.85 -51.95 8.25
C THR A 208 -15.21 -53.02 7.23
N LYS A 209 -15.00 -52.75 5.94
CA LYS A 209 -15.09 -53.79 4.91
C LYS A 209 -14.08 -54.87 5.28
N THR A 210 -14.57 -56.00 5.74
CA THR A 210 -13.78 -57.23 5.83
C THR A 210 -13.32 -57.53 4.41
N ILE A 211 -12.03 -57.37 4.16
CA ILE A 211 -11.42 -57.80 2.90
C ILE A 211 -11.35 -59.32 3.01
N GLU A 212 -12.20 -60.01 2.26
CA GLU A 212 -12.12 -61.47 2.06
C GLU A 212 -10.85 -61.86 1.31
#